data_AF-A0A7Y5FXM1-F1
#
_entry.id   AF-A0A7Y5FXM1-F1
#
_cell.length_a   1.000
_cell.length_b   1.000
_cell.length_c   1.000
_cell.angle_alpha   90.00
_cell.angle_beta   90.00
_cell.angle_gamma   90.00
#
_symmetry.space_group_name_H-M   'P 1'
#
loop_
_entity.id
_entity.type
_entity.pdbx_description
1 polymer ?
#
loop_
_entity_poly.entity_id
_entity_poly.type
_entity_poly.pdbx_seq_one_letter_code
_entity_poly.pdbx_strand_id
1 'polypeptide(L)'
;MKSKPPLSPFYDSQTIIPDCRLFTGYKPCVPFKLCEGCQDRIPMTTRVLIVNLDALGTVLATTAQLPALKRTYPDSHITWITRKNALPLLQNNPFIDHLVEWNDENRMAILQQRFEVALNADKSRPAAAFMNIVNAASKRGFGLNENGAIVPLNAGAEYGYRLGVDDHFKFRVNQRTGNDILAEAWEIDYRRDEYVLQLTPEELAACERWRRELGLREAETVIGFNTGCSTLFSLKKLEIETQAAAIRQIAATMPEGKIILLGGREDTERNQRLAELC
;
A
#
# COMPACT_ATOMS: atom_id res chain seq x y z
N MET A 1 0.12 -36.20 49.73
CA MET A 1 0.14 -35.09 48.74
C MET A 1 1.31 -34.19 49.07
N LYS A 2 2.36 -34.15 48.23
CA LYS A 2 3.43 -33.15 48.38
C LYS A 2 2.88 -31.83 47.85
N SER A 3 2.77 -30.82 48.72
CA SER A 3 2.39 -29.45 48.34
C SER A 3 3.37 -28.95 47.28
N LYS A 4 2.85 -28.40 46.17
CA LYS A 4 3.70 -27.71 45.19
C LYS A 4 4.48 -26.61 45.91
N PRO A 5 5.79 -26.44 45.64
CA PRO A 5 6.55 -25.34 46.20
C PRO A 5 5.90 -24.00 45.79
N PRO A 6 5.94 -22.97 46.63
CA PRO A 6 5.42 -21.66 46.26
C PRO A 6 6.15 -21.15 45.03
N LEU A 7 5.40 -20.68 44.04
CA LEU A 7 5.97 -19.97 42.90
C LEU A 7 6.77 -18.77 43.42
N SER A 8 7.90 -18.48 42.78
CA SER A 8 8.73 -17.30 43.10
C SER A 8 7.85 -16.03 43.17
N PRO A 9 8.16 -15.03 44.04
CA PRO A 9 7.35 -13.83 44.26
C PRO A 9 7.10 -13.00 42.98
N PHE A 10 7.80 -13.28 41.88
CA PHE A 10 7.58 -12.69 40.56
C PHE A 10 6.38 -13.27 39.80
N TYR A 11 5.78 -14.37 40.26
CA TYR A 11 4.67 -15.06 39.61
C TYR A 11 3.32 -14.86 40.32
N ASP A 12 3.30 -14.05 41.39
CA ASP A 12 2.08 -13.68 42.13
C ASP A 12 1.59 -12.26 41.76
N SER A 13 2.14 -11.69 40.69
CA SER A 13 1.74 -10.38 40.16
C SER A 13 0.51 -10.49 39.28
N GLN A 14 -0.39 -9.50 39.37
CA GLN A 14 -1.53 -9.39 38.47
C GLN A 14 -1.06 -9.30 37.01
N THR A 15 -1.74 -9.98 36.09
CA THR A 15 -1.48 -9.88 34.66
C THR A 15 -1.61 -8.44 34.19
N ILE A 16 -0.50 -7.82 33.77
CA ILE A 16 -0.49 -6.47 33.20
C ILE A 16 -0.78 -6.57 31.70
N ILE A 17 -1.82 -5.89 31.24
CA ILE A 17 -2.13 -5.70 29.81
C ILE A 17 -1.78 -4.25 29.47
N PRO A 18 -0.56 -3.96 28.99
CA PRO A 18 -0.15 -2.60 28.69
C PRO A 18 -0.81 -2.10 27.40
N ASP A 19 -1.19 -0.83 27.39
CA ASP A 19 -1.54 -0.13 26.16
C ASP A 19 -0.25 0.33 25.46
N CYS A 20 0.32 -0.57 24.65
CA CYS A 20 1.58 -0.41 23.94
C CYS A 20 1.52 -1.11 22.58
N ARG A 21 1.99 -0.46 21.50
CA ARG A 21 1.97 -1.05 20.14
C ARG A 21 2.81 -2.32 19.98
N LEU A 22 3.79 -2.52 20.86
CA LEU A 22 4.66 -3.71 20.83
C LEU A 22 4.06 -4.90 21.59
N PHE A 23 2.94 -4.71 22.29
CA PHE A 23 2.31 -5.76 23.07
C PHE A 23 1.31 -6.54 22.23
N THR A 24 1.60 -7.82 22.00
CA THR A 24 0.76 -8.74 21.21
C THR A 24 -0.01 -9.75 22.08
N GLY A 25 0.31 -9.83 23.38
CA GLY A 25 -0.23 -10.85 24.28
C GLY A 25 0.31 -12.27 24.07
N TYR A 26 1.17 -12.51 23.06
CA TYR A 26 1.74 -13.84 22.78
C TYR A 26 3.14 -14.03 23.36
N LYS A 27 4.04 -13.08 23.11
CA LYS A 27 5.45 -13.11 23.55
C LYS A 27 5.92 -11.69 23.90
N PRO A 28 6.94 -11.53 24.75
CA PRO A 28 7.51 -10.22 25.02
C PRO A 28 8.13 -9.65 23.74
N CYS A 29 8.10 -8.32 23.58
CA CYS A 29 8.66 -7.65 22.41
C CYS A 29 10.18 -7.82 22.28
N VAL A 30 10.86 -8.03 23.40
CA VAL A 30 12.28 -8.39 23.49
C VAL A 30 12.39 -9.59 24.45
N PRO A 31 13.19 -10.62 24.15
CA PRO A 31 13.38 -11.75 25.05
C PRO A 31 13.69 -11.31 26.48
N PHE A 32 13.02 -11.93 27.46
CA PHE A 32 13.17 -11.66 28.90
C PHE A 32 12.75 -10.25 29.37
N LYS A 33 12.24 -9.38 28.49
CA LYS A 33 11.75 -8.06 28.87
C LYS A 33 10.33 -8.12 29.43
N LEU A 34 10.14 -7.55 30.61
CA LEU A 34 8.82 -7.44 31.25
C LEU A 34 8.14 -6.12 30.86
N CYS A 35 6.81 -6.15 30.81
CA CYS A 35 6.01 -4.94 30.57
C CYS A 35 5.88 -4.06 31.82
N GLU A 36 5.98 -4.66 33.01
CA GLU A 36 5.98 -3.94 34.28
C GLU A 36 7.16 -2.97 34.36
N GLY A 37 6.89 -1.68 34.58
CA GLY A 37 7.92 -0.64 34.65
C GLY A 37 8.68 -0.37 33.34
N CYS A 38 8.21 -0.88 32.19
CA CYS A 38 8.87 -0.71 30.90
C CYS A 38 8.92 0.78 30.47
N GLN A 39 10.14 1.31 30.26
CA GLN A 39 10.36 2.69 29.81
C GLN A 39 10.22 2.87 28.29
N ASP A 40 10.33 1.79 27.52
CA ASP A 40 10.18 1.82 26.06
C ASP A 40 8.71 1.62 25.63
N ARG A 41 7.76 2.03 26.47
CA ARG A 41 6.33 1.97 26.14
C ARG A 41 6.04 2.94 25.00
N ILE A 42 5.29 2.46 24.00
CA ILE A 42 4.90 3.28 22.85
C ILE A 42 3.38 3.30 22.76
N PRO A 43 2.72 4.42 23.12
CA PRO A 43 1.27 4.51 23.15
C PRO A 43 0.66 4.41 21.74
N MET A 44 -0.59 3.96 21.66
CA MET A 44 -1.36 3.92 20.42
C MET A 44 -2.44 5.00 20.48
N THR A 45 -2.07 6.25 20.22
CA THR A 45 -2.95 7.42 20.40
C THR A 45 -4.13 7.42 19.44
N THR A 46 -3.86 7.27 18.14
CA THR A 46 -4.86 7.19 17.08
C THR A 46 -4.62 5.94 16.24
N ARG A 47 -5.59 5.04 16.18
CA ARG A 47 -5.54 3.82 15.39
C ARG A 47 -6.28 4.06 14.08
N VAL A 48 -5.54 3.98 12.98
CA VAL A 48 -6.05 4.17 11.63
C VAL A 48 -6.05 2.84 10.90
N LEU A 49 -7.19 2.45 10.33
CA LEU A 49 -7.28 1.34 9.40
C LEU A 49 -7.33 1.87 7.97
N ILE A 50 -6.47 1.37 7.09
CA ILE A 50 -6.54 1.58 5.64
C ILE A 50 -6.96 0.26 4.98
N VAL A 51 -8.03 0.31 4.18
CA VAL A 51 -8.48 -0.78 3.32
C VAL A 51 -8.19 -0.38 1.87
N ASN A 52 -7.26 -1.10 1.22
CA ASN A 52 -6.93 -0.85 -0.18
C ASN A 52 -6.58 -2.18 -0.87
N LEU A 53 -7.51 -2.68 -1.68
CA LEU A 53 -7.49 -3.98 -2.37
C LEU A 53 -7.38 -3.84 -3.90
N ASP A 54 -7.16 -2.62 -4.40
CA ASP A 54 -7.03 -2.34 -5.83
C ASP A 54 -5.76 -2.93 -6.46
N ALA A 55 -5.57 -2.67 -7.76
CA ALA A 55 -4.37 -3.10 -8.48
C ALA A 55 -3.09 -2.46 -7.91
N LEU A 56 -1.95 -3.12 -8.16
CA LEU A 56 -0.63 -2.74 -7.63
C LEU A 56 -0.27 -1.26 -7.80
N GLY A 57 -0.51 -0.70 -9.00
CA GLY A 57 -0.23 0.72 -9.27
C GLY A 57 -1.07 1.67 -8.42
N THR A 58 -2.33 1.35 -8.16
CA THR A 58 -3.18 2.13 -7.26
C THR A 58 -2.71 2.01 -5.82
N VAL A 59 -2.39 0.80 -5.35
CA VAL A 59 -1.89 0.58 -3.99
C VAL A 59 -0.61 1.38 -3.74
N LEU A 60 0.33 1.36 -4.69
CA LEU A 60 1.54 2.17 -4.62
C LEU A 60 1.21 3.67 -4.61
N ALA A 61 0.31 4.14 -5.47
CA ALA A 61 -0.08 5.55 -5.51
C ALA A 61 -0.72 6.01 -4.18
N THR A 62 -1.53 5.16 -3.53
CA THR A 62 -2.15 5.44 -2.22
C THR A 62 -1.11 5.69 -1.13
N THR A 63 0.12 5.20 -1.26
CA THR A 63 1.19 5.47 -0.27
C THR A 63 1.52 6.96 -0.13
N ALA A 64 1.24 7.79 -1.15
CA ALA A 64 1.35 9.24 -1.07
C ALA A 64 0.45 9.85 0.01
N GLN A 65 -0.59 9.15 0.45
CA GLN A 65 -1.48 9.63 1.51
C GLN A 65 -0.87 9.47 2.91
N LEU A 66 0.17 8.63 3.06
CA LEU A 66 0.74 8.29 4.38
C LEU A 66 1.41 9.49 5.08
N PRO A 67 2.21 10.35 4.41
CA PRO A 67 2.71 11.57 5.03
C PRO A 67 1.56 12.49 5.50
N ALA A 68 0.51 12.64 4.70
CA ALA A 68 -0.67 13.43 5.06
C ALA A 68 -1.40 12.87 6.29
N LEU A 69 -1.50 11.54 6.39
CA LEU A 69 -2.08 10.90 7.56
C LEU A 69 -1.27 11.15 8.82
N LYS A 70 0.06 11.04 8.76
CA LYS A 70 0.93 11.32 9.93
C LYS A 70 0.94 12.81 10.32
N ARG A 71 0.71 13.73 9.37
CA ARG A 71 0.47 15.16 9.67
C ARG A 71 -0.87 15.38 10.37
N THR A 72 -1.91 14.69 9.92
CA THR A 72 -3.29 14.84 10.46
C THR A 72 -3.43 14.18 11.83
N TYR A 73 -2.82 13.01 12.00
CA TYR A 73 -2.82 12.22 13.21
C TYR A 73 -1.37 11.91 13.62
N PRO A 74 -0.67 12.86 14.29
CA PRO A 74 0.65 12.61 14.83
C PRO A 74 0.65 11.37 15.73
N ASP A 75 1.71 10.57 15.64
CA ASP A 75 1.87 9.31 16.40
C ASP A 75 0.79 8.23 16.14
N SER A 76 0.00 8.36 15.07
CA SER A 76 -1.03 7.36 14.74
C SER A 76 -0.42 6.00 14.44
N HIS A 77 -1.04 4.93 14.94
CA HIS A 77 -0.78 3.55 14.55
C HIS A 77 -1.56 3.21 13.28
N ILE A 78 -0.87 3.01 12.16
CA ILE A 78 -1.50 2.70 10.87
C ILE A 78 -1.49 1.20 10.63
N THR A 79 -2.68 0.60 10.63
CA THR A 79 -2.92 -0.76 10.13
C THR A 79 -3.37 -0.67 8.68
N TRP A 80 -2.68 -1.33 7.75
CA TRP A 80 -3.04 -1.38 6.34
C TRP A 80 -3.38 -2.80 5.93
N ILE A 81 -4.61 -3.06 5.48
CA ILE A 81 -5.00 -4.34 4.89
C ILE A 81 -5.07 -4.27 3.36
N THR A 82 -4.33 -5.15 2.69
CA THR A 82 -4.26 -5.23 1.23
C THR A 82 -4.14 -6.67 0.73
N ARG A 83 -4.26 -6.89 -0.58
CA ARG A 83 -4.08 -8.21 -1.19
C ARG A 83 -2.63 -8.67 -1.10
N LYS A 84 -2.44 -9.99 -1.01
CA LYS A 84 -1.13 -10.65 -0.89
C LYS A 84 -0.09 -10.15 -1.90
N ASN A 85 -0.50 -9.96 -3.15
CA ASN A 85 0.40 -9.52 -4.22
C ASN A 85 0.89 -8.08 -4.07
N ALA A 86 0.19 -7.24 -3.30
CA ALA A 86 0.57 -5.85 -3.07
C ALA A 86 1.42 -5.68 -1.80
N LEU A 87 1.48 -6.68 -0.92
CA LEU A 87 2.29 -6.61 0.31
C LEU A 87 3.75 -6.21 0.06
N PRO A 88 4.48 -6.77 -0.95
CA PRO A 88 5.87 -6.40 -1.17
C PRO A 88 6.07 -4.90 -1.45
N LEU A 89 5.09 -4.21 -2.07
CA LEU A 89 5.18 -2.78 -2.35
C LEU A 89 5.09 -1.90 -1.08
N LEU A 90 4.53 -2.46 -0.01
CA LEU A 90 4.27 -1.76 1.25
C LEU A 90 5.23 -2.21 2.36
N GLN A 91 6.02 -3.26 2.12
CA GLN A 91 7.04 -3.70 3.06
C GLN A 91 8.03 -2.57 3.34
N ASN A 92 8.47 -2.47 4.60
CA ASN A 92 9.40 -1.43 5.08
C ASN A 92 8.92 0.02 4.90
N ASN A 93 7.64 0.24 4.58
CA ASN A 93 7.10 1.59 4.55
C ASN A 93 7.17 2.19 5.97
N PRO A 94 7.87 3.33 6.17
CA PRO A 94 8.16 3.87 7.50
C PRO A 94 6.92 4.38 8.24
N PHE A 95 5.79 4.52 7.54
CA PHE A 95 4.55 5.04 8.13
C PHE A 95 3.55 3.94 8.52
N ILE A 96 3.72 2.72 8.01
CA ILE A 96 2.82 1.59 8.27
C ILE A 96 3.32 0.84 9.51
N ASP A 97 2.50 0.78 10.55
CA ASP A 97 2.83 0.07 11.79
C ASP A 97 2.45 -1.41 11.72
N HIS A 98 1.36 -1.74 11.03
CA HIS A 98 0.91 -3.12 10.86
C HIS A 98 0.36 -3.37 9.45
N LEU A 99 1.11 -4.13 8.66
CA LEU A 99 0.70 -4.54 7.32
C LEU A 99 0.02 -5.91 7.36
N VAL A 100 -1.18 -6.02 6.79
CA VAL A 100 -2.04 -7.19 6.93
C VAL A 100 -2.48 -7.72 5.56
N GLU A 101 -2.37 -9.03 5.36
CA GLU A 101 -2.90 -9.70 4.17
C GLU A 101 -4.43 -9.78 4.22
N TRP A 102 -5.09 -9.49 3.11
CA TRP A 102 -6.52 -9.70 2.91
C TRP A 102 -6.85 -11.19 2.80
N ASN A 103 -7.22 -11.81 3.92
CA ASN A 103 -7.75 -13.17 4.04
C ASN A 103 -8.80 -13.24 5.18
N ASP A 104 -9.44 -14.39 5.36
CA ASP A 104 -10.54 -14.54 6.33
C ASP A 104 -10.09 -14.37 7.79
N GLU A 105 -8.99 -15.02 8.16
CA GLU A 105 -8.42 -14.98 9.50
C GLU A 105 -8.07 -13.56 9.94
N ASN A 106 -7.36 -12.82 9.07
CA ASN A 106 -6.96 -11.45 9.34
C ASN A 106 -8.15 -10.49 9.39
N ARG A 107 -9.16 -10.70 8.53
CA ARG A 107 -10.39 -9.91 8.58
C ARG A 107 -11.10 -10.13 9.91
N MET A 108 -11.24 -11.38 10.36
CA MET A 108 -11.82 -11.70 11.67
C MET A 108 -11.04 -11.05 12.81
N ALA A 109 -9.71 -11.06 12.77
CA ALA A 109 -8.87 -10.42 13.77
C ALA A 109 -9.05 -8.89 13.79
N ILE A 110 -9.14 -8.24 12.62
CA ILE A 110 -9.38 -6.79 12.52
C ILE A 110 -10.76 -6.41 13.08
N LEU A 111 -11.79 -7.24 12.87
CA LEU A 111 -13.14 -6.96 13.40
C LEU A 111 -13.21 -6.96 14.94
N GLN A 112 -12.22 -7.55 15.62
CA GLN A 112 -12.09 -7.50 17.09
C GLN A 112 -11.29 -6.28 17.57
N GLN A 113 -10.76 -5.47 16.67
CA GLN A 113 -10.03 -4.24 16.99
C GLN A 113 -10.96 -3.04 16.93
N ARG A 114 -10.63 -1.99 17.70
CA ARG A 114 -11.27 -0.68 17.62
C ARG A 114 -10.33 0.29 16.92
N PHE A 115 -10.88 1.07 16.00
CA PHE A 115 -10.19 2.15 15.30
C PHE A 115 -10.85 3.50 15.56
N GLU A 116 -10.07 4.56 15.54
CA GLU A 116 -10.59 5.92 15.55
C GLU A 116 -11.07 6.30 14.15
N VAL A 117 -10.31 5.93 13.12
CA VAL A 117 -10.64 6.20 11.73
C VAL A 117 -10.38 4.96 10.87
N ALA A 118 -11.35 4.58 10.04
CA ALA A 118 -11.17 3.61 8.97
C ALA A 118 -11.33 4.31 7.62
N LEU A 119 -10.40 4.03 6.70
CA LEU A 119 -10.25 4.70 5.42
C LEU A 119 -10.29 3.66 4.31
N ASN A 120 -11.25 3.79 3.40
CA ASN A 120 -11.34 2.94 2.21
C ASN A 120 -10.85 3.69 0.98
N ALA A 121 -9.82 3.15 0.32
CA ALA A 121 -9.33 3.68 -0.94
C ALA A 121 -10.18 3.23 -2.13
N ASP A 122 -10.90 2.11 -2.00
CA ASP A 122 -11.45 1.38 -3.13
C ASP A 122 -12.93 1.63 -3.34
N LYS A 123 -13.30 1.77 -4.61
CA LYS A 123 -14.68 1.61 -5.08
C LYS A 123 -14.95 0.16 -5.48
N SER A 124 -14.77 -0.76 -4.53
CA SER A 124 -15.02 -2.20 -4.74
C SER A 124 -15.99 -2.75 -3.69
N ARG A 125 -16.84 -3.70 -4.09
CA ARG A 125 -17.81 -4.34 -3.18
C ARG A 125 -17.15 -5.01 -1.97
N PRO A 126 -16.05 -5.79 -2.10
CA PRO A 126 -15.41 -6.43 -0.95
C PRO A 126 -14.87 -5.43 0.08
N ALA A 127 -14.20 -4.38 -0.38
CA ALA A 127 -13.67 -3.33 0.51
C ALA A 127 -14.83 -2.57 1.19
N ALA A 128 -15.82 -2.14 0.41
CA ALA A 128 -17.00 -1.43 0.90
C ALA A 128 -17.82 -2.25 1.91
N ALA A 129 -18.02 -3.55 1.67
CA ALA A 129 -18.72 -4.43 2.61
C ALA A 129 -17.95 -4.56 3.94
N PHE A 130 -16.63 -4.71 3.86
CA PHE A 130 -15.80 -4.80 5.05
C PHE A 130 -15.78 -3.50 5.85
N MET A 131 -15.73 -2.35 5.17
CA MET A 131 -15.86 -1.05 5.83
C MET A 131 -17.14 -0.91 6.65
N ASN A 132 -18.27 -1.39 6.14
CA ASN A 132 -19.54 -1.31 6.86
C ASN A 132 -19.48 -2.02 8.23
N ILE A 133 -18.74 -3.11 8.36
CA ILE A 133 -18.69 -3.94 9.57
C ILE A 133 -17.48 -3.67 10.48
N VAL A 134 -16.45 -2.98 10.02
CA VAL A 134 -15.29 -2.58 10.86
C VAL A 134 -15.76 -1.75 12.06
N ASN A 135 -15.20 -2.00 13.24
CA ASN A 135 -15.44 -1.19 14.43
C ASN A 135 -14.55 0.06 14.43
N ALA A 136 -15.09 1.16 13.89
CA ALA A 136 -14.40 2.45 13.83
C ALA A 136 -15.34 3.61 14.20
N ALA A 137 -14.81 4.62 14.91
CA ALA A 137 -15.57 5.81 15.29
C ALA A 137 -15.91 6.70 14.07
N SER A 138 -15.00 6.79 13.10
CA SER A 138 -15.22 7.44 11.81
C SER A 138 -14.86 6.49 10.66
N LYS A 139 -15.67 6.48 9.61
CA LYS A 139 -15.44 5.71 8.38
C LYS A 139 -15.51 6.64 7.18
N ARG A 140 -14.47 6.65 6.35
CA ARG A 140 -14.36 7.55 5.20
C ARG A 140 -14.03 6.80 3.92
N GLY A 141 -14.38 7.39 2.78
CA GLY A 141 -14.32 6.76 1.47
C GLY A 141 -15.66 6.10 1.12
N PHE A 142 -15.64 4.80 0.84
CA PHE A 142 -16.79 4.10 0.26
C PHE A 142 -17.27 2.92 1.11
N GLY A 143 -18.59 2.71 1.12
CA GLY A 143 -19.27 1.62 1.79
C GLY A 143 -20.39 1.05 0.92
N LEU A 144 -21.21 0.17 1.47
CA LEU A 144 -22.39 -0.37 0.79
C LEU A 144 -23.68 0.17 1.40
N ASN A 145 -24.69 0.41 0.56
CA ASN A 145 -26.06 0.56 1.04
C ASN A 145 -26.75 -0.81 1.21
N GLU A 146 -28.00 -0.80 1.69
CA GLU A 146 -28.81 -2.01 1.91
C GLU A 146 -29.04 -2.86 0.66
N ASN A 147 -28.97 -2.26 -0.53
CA ASN A 147 -29.10 -2.95 -1.82
C ASN A 147 -27.77 -3.54 -2.33
N GLY A 148 -26.68 -3.41 -1.56
CA GLY A 148 -25.34 -3.86 -1.97
C GLY A 148 -24.69 -2.99 -3.05
N ALA A 149 -25.19 -1.76 -3.25
CA ALA A 149 -24.56 -0.78 -4.13
C ALA A 149 -23.52 0.04 -3.36
N ILE A 150 -22.43 0.39 -4.04
CA ILE A 150 -21.36 1.22 -3.48
C ILE A 150 -21.88 2.65 -3.32
N VAL A 151 -21.65 3.25 -2.15
CA VAL A 151 -22.03 4.62 -1.80
C VAL A 151 -20.88 5.33 -1.07
N PRO A 152 -20.78 6.66 -1.14
CA PRO A 152 -19.86 7.42 -0.31
C PRO A 152 -20.29 7.33 1.18
N LEU A 153 -19.32 7.28 2.10
CA LEU A 153 -19.57 7.25 3.54
C LEU A 153 -19.49 8.63 4.20
N ASN A 154 -18.92 9.61 3.49
CA ASN A 154 -18.71 10.97 3.95
C ASN A 154 -18.74 11.94 2.77
N ALA A 155 -18.94 13.23 3.04
CA ALA A 155 -19.07 14.27 2.02
C ALA A 155 -17.83 14.36 1.11
N GLY A 156 -16.62 14.24 1.67
CA GLY A 156 -15.38 14.26 0.88
C GLY A 156 -15.29 13.16 -0.17
N ALA A 157 -16.00 12.04 0.01
CA ALA A 157 -15.99 10.92 -0.95
C ALA A 157 -16.94 11.12 -2.14
N GLU A 158 -17.81 12.14 -2.12
CA GLU A 158 -18.81 12.36 -3.16
C GLU A 158 -18.18 12.67 -4.52
N TYR A 159 -17.12 13.48 -4.56
CA TYR A 159 -16.43 13.79 -5.81
C TYR A 159 -15.89 12.51 -6.46
N GLY A 160 -15.15 11.71 -5.69
CA GLY A 160 -14.61 10.43 -6.13
C GLY A 160 -15.68 9.42 -6.52
N TYR A 161 -16.83 9.42 -5.82
CA TYR A 161 -17.99 8.60 -6.16
C TYR A 161 -18.57 8.98 -7.53
N ARG A 162 -18.83 10.27 -7.76
CA ARG A 162 -19.40 10.79 -9.02
C ARG A 162 -18.56 10.44 -10.25
N LEU A 163 -17.23 10.47 -10.13
CA LEU A 163 -16.33 10.01 -11.21
C LEU A 163 -16.53 8.55 -11.60
N GLY A 164 -17.16 7.73 -10.74
CA GLY A 164 -17.48 6.34 -11.06
C GLY A 164 -18.79 6.15 -11.81
N VAL A 165 -19.73 7.08 -11.69
CA VAL A 165 -21.11 6.96 -12.21
C VAL A 165 -21.44 7.96 -13.32
N ASP A 166 -20.56 8.92 -13.59
CA ASP A 166 -20.70 9.94 -14.63
C ASP A 166 -19.43 10.01 -15.50
N ASP A 167 -19.52 9.41 -16.70
CA ASP A 167 -18.41 9.36 -17.65
C ASP A 167 -18.08 10.74 -18.24
N HIS A 168 -19.06 11.62 -18.42
CA HIS A 168 -18.79 12.97 -18.90
C HIS A 168 -17.98 13.74 -17.85
N PHE A 169 -18.40 13.66 -16.59
CA PHE A 169 -17.66 14.25 -15.49
C PHE A 169 -16.25 13.68 -15.38
N LYS A 170 -16.11 12.34 -15.47
CA LYS A 170 -14.82 11.65 -15.37
C LYS A 170 -13.84 12.01 -16.49
N PHE A 171 -14.29 11.96 -17.74
CA PHE A 171 -13.39 12.03 -18.90
C PHE A 171 -13.29 13.41 -19.55
N ARG A 172 -14.24 14.32 -19.27
CA ARG A 172 -14.30 15.64 -19.95
C ARG A 172 -14.22 16.82 -18.99
N VAL A 173 -14.70 16.67 -17.76
CA VAL A 173 -14.77 17.79 -16.80
C VAL A 173 -13.65 17.72 -15.76
N ASN A 174 -13.37 16.54 -15.22
CA ASN A 174 -12.39 16.40 -14.14
C ASN A 174 -10.97 16.81 -14.57
N GLN A 175 -10.37 17.70 -13.80
CA GLN A 175 -8.97 18.12 -13.95
C GLN A 175 -8.10 17.72 -12.75
N ARG A 176 -8.68 17.06 -11.75
CA ARG A 176 -7.99 16.68 -10.50
C ARG A 176 -7.34 15.30 -10.61
N THR A 177 -6.24 15.13 -9.89
CA THR A 177 -5.51 13.85 -9.85
C THR A 177 -6.19 12.86 -8.91
N GLY A 178 -5.98 11.56 -9.12
CA GLY A 178 -6.57 10.53 -8.26
C GLY A 178 -6.17 10.67 -6.78
N ASN A 179 -4.93 11.09 -6.50
CA ASN A 179 -4.44 11.28 -5.13
C ASN A 179 -5.02 12.51 -4.43
N ASP A 180 -5.30 13.58 -5.17
CA ASP A 180 -6.03 14.75 -4.65
C ASP A 180 -7.47 14.35 -4.26
N ILE A 181 -8.16 13.65 -5.17
CA ILE A 181 -9.52 13.16 -4.92
C ILE A 181 -9.56 12.17 -3.74
N LEU A 182 -8.56 11.30 -3.62
CA LEU A 182 -8.47 10.35 -2.52
C LEU A 182 -8.20 11.05 -1.17
N ALA A 183 -7.32 12.06 -1.16
CA ALA A 183 -7.07 12.86 0.03
C ALA A 183 -8.34 13.58 0.51
N GLU A 184 -9.13 14.14 -0.42
CA GLU A 184 -10.45 14.72 -0.11
C GLU A 184 -11.42 13.66 0.43
N ALA A 185 -11.48 12.47 -0.20
CA ALA A 185 -12.32 11.37 0.28
C ALA A 185 -11.98 10.95 1.71
N TRP A 186 -10.70 11.03 2.09
CA TRP A 186 -10.22 10.75 3.43
C TRP A 186 -10.23 11.95 4.37
N GLU A 187 -10.60 13.13 3.88
CA GLU A 187 -10.61 14.40 4.61
C GLU A 187 -9.25 14.68 5.27
N ILE A 188 -8.18 14.59 4.47
CA ILE A 188 -6.79 14.85 4.88
C ILE A 188 -6.12 15.86 3.95
N ASP A 189 -5.04 16.48 4.45
CA ASP A 189 -4.32 17.54 3.75
C ASP A 189 -3.50 17.02 2.56
N TYR A 190 -3.89 17.43 1.35
CA TYR A 190 -3.19 17.09 0.10
C TYR A 190 -2.09 18.08 -0.24
N ARG A 191 -0.83 17.60 -0.26
CA ARG A 191 0.33 18.39 -0.68
C ARG A 191 1.07 17.80 -1.88
N ARG A 192 0.43 16.86 -2.59
CA ARG A 192 1.08 16.09 -3.66
C ARG A 192 2.37 15.42 -3.16
N ASP A 193 2.28 14.79 -2.00
CA ASP A 193 3.39 14.01 -1.44
C ASP A 193 3.80 12.87 -2.41
N GLU A 194 5.08 12.50 -2.35
CA GLU A 194 5.67 11.45 -3.19
C GLU A 194 5.18 10.04 -2.80
N TYR A 195 5.29 9.11 -3.74
CA TYR A 195 5.06 7.69 -3.45
C TYR A 195 6.15 7.17 -2.51
N VAL A 196 5.74 6.30 -1.58
CA VAL A 196 6.63 5.73 -0.57
C VAL A 196 6.85 4.26 -0.90
N LEU A 197 7.97 3.98 -1.56
CA LEU A 197 8.46 2.63 -1.84
C LEU A 197 9.83 2.47 -1.22
N GLN A 198 10.00 1.48 -0.34
CA GLN A 198 11.26 1.20 0.34
C GLN A 198 11.71 -0.21 -0.01
N LEU A 199 12.82 -0.30 -0.74
CA LEU A 199 13.42 -1.58 -1.10
C LEU A 199 14.16 -2.17 0.10
N THR A 200 14.11 -3.50 0.24
CA THR A 200 14.89 -4.20 1.27
C THR A 200 16.39 -4.15 0.94
N PRO A 201 17.29 -4.38 1.92
CA PRO A 201 18.71 -4.54 1.64
C PRO A 201 19.01 -5.63 0.60
N GLU A 202 18.24 -6.73 0.61
CA GLU A 202 18.37 -7.83 -0.35
C GLU A 202 17.94 -7.41 -1.76
N GLU A 203 16.86 -6.63 -1.88
CA GLU A 203 16.37 -6.08 -3.16
C GLU A 203 17.35 -5.06 -3.73
N LEU A 204 17.90 -4.16 -2.90
CA LEU A 204 18.95 -3.23 -3.30
C LEU A 204 20.20 -3.99 -3.78
N ALA A 205 20.62 -5.02 -3.04
CA ALA A 205 21.72 -5.87 -3.46
C ALA A 205 21.40 -6.62 -4.79
N ALA A 206 20.15 -6.99 -5.02
CA ALA A 206 19.71 -7.59 -6.29
C ALA A 206 19.77 -6.59 -7.44
N CYS A 207 19.35 -5.33 -7.23
CA CYS A 207 19.51 -4.27 -8.21
C CYS A 207 20.98 -4.07 -8.60
N GLU A 208 21.89 -4.07 -7.63
CA GLU A 208 23.32 -3.93 -7.87
C GLU A 208 23.91 -5.13 -8.65
N ARG A 209 23.50 -6.36 -8.31
CA ARG A 209 23.91 -7.55 -9.08
C ARG A 209 23.40 -7.47 -10.51
N TRP A 210 22.13 -7.16 -10.70
CA TRP A 210 21.51 -7.08 -12.01
C TRP A 210 22.14 -5.99 -12.89
N ARG A 211 22.49 -4.83 -12.31
CA ARG A 211 23.24 -3.77 -13.00
C ARG A 211 24.60 -4.27 -13.50
N ARG A 212 25.35 -5.02 -12.69
CA ARG A 212 26.65 -5.58 -13.09
C ARG A 212 26.53 -6.65 -14.17
N GLU A 213 25.52 -7.52 -14.08
CA GLU A 213 25.24 -8.54 -15.10
C GLU A 213 24.93 -7.92 -16.47
N LEU A 214 24.24 -6.78 -16.47
CA LEU A 214 23.97 -5.98 -17.68
C LEU A 214 25.17 -5.14 -18.13
N GLY A 215 26.29 -5.15 -17.39
CA GLY A 215 27.48 -4.35 -17.68
C GLY A 215 27.27 -2.85 -17.53
N LEU A 216 26.27 -2.42 -16.75
CA LEU A 216 25.94 -1.00 -16.56
C LEU A 216 26.93 -0.34 -15.59
N ARG A 217 27.51 0.79 -16.01
CA ARG A 217 28.41 1.61 -15.18
C ARG A 217 27.63 2.77 -14.55
N GLU A 218 28.07 3.27 -13.40
CA GLU A 218 27.37 4.36 -12.68
C GLU A 218 27.14 5.63 -13.51
N ALA A 219 28.07 5.97 -14.40
CA ALA A 219 27.97 7.18 -15.23
C ALA A 219 27.12 7.01 -16.50
N GLU A 220 26.60 5.81 -16.77
CA GLU A 220 25.82 5.55 -17.99
C GLU A 220 24.37 6.01 -17.83
N THR A 221 23.86 6.67 -18.87
CA THR A 221 22.43 7.00 -18.93
C THR A 221 21.64 5.76 -19.34
N VAL A 222 20.72 5.32 -18.47
CA VAL A 222 19.87 4.16 -18.70
C VAL A 222 18.43 4.60 -18.94
N ILE A 223 17.84 4.14 -20.04
CA ILE A 223 16.47 4.46 -20.45
C ILE A 223 15.63 3.18 -20.37
N GLY A 224 14.74 3.11 -19.37
CA GLY A 224 13.83 2.00 -19.19
C GLY A 224 12.52 2.21 -19.95
N PHE A 225 12.15 1.28 -20.82
CA PHE A 225 10.85 1.25 -21.48
C PHE A 225 9.96 0.21 -20.81
N ASN A 226 8.90 0.65 -20.13
CA ASN A 226 7.82 -0.25 -19.78
C ASN A 226 7.03 -0.58 -21.06
N THR A 227 7.23 -1.78 -21.59
CA THR A 227 6.75 -2.15 -22.94
C THR A 227 5.31 -2.62 -22.96
N GLY A 228 4.81 -3.03 -21.80
CA GLY A 228 3.56 -3.72 -21.62
C GLY A 228 2.42 -2.90 -21.04
N CYS A 229 1.32 -3.59 -20.79
CA CYS A 229 0.26 -3.13 -19.92
C CYS A 229 -0.51 -4.35 -19.39
N SER A 230 -1.33 -4.14 -18.37
CA SER A 230 -2.23 -5.17 -17.83
C SER A 230 -3.10 -5.80 -18.93
N THR A 231 -3.29 -7.12 -18.84
CA THR A 231 -4.20 -7.88 -19.71
C THR A 231 -5.64 -7.37 -19.69
N LEU A 232 -6.06 -6.71 -18.60
CA LEU A 232 -7.39 -6.09 -18.47
C LEU A 232 -7.60 -4.87 -19.37
N PHE A 233 -6.52 -4.21 -19.80
CA PHE A 233 -6.57 -2.99 -20.61
C PHE A 233 -5.64 -3.09 -21.81
N SER A 234 -5.71 -4.20 -22.55
CA SER A 234 -4.83 -4.51 -23.68
C SER A 234 -4.73 -3.41 -24.74
N LEU A 235 -5.79 -2.63 -24.95
CA LEU A 235 -5.82 -1.49 -25.89
C LEU A 235 -4.98 -0.28 -25.43
N LYS A 236 -4.44 -0.28 -24.21
CA LYS A 236 -3.50 0.74 -23.74
C LYS A 236 -2.05 0.47 -24.16
N LYS A 237 -1.75 -0.67 -24.79
CA LYS A 237 -0.42 -0.95 -25.35
C LYS A 237 -0.25 -0.18 -26.64
N LEU A 238 0.94 0.40 -26.84
CA LEU A 238 1.34 0.88 -28.15
C LEU A 238 1.49 -0.31 -29.10
N GLU A 239 1.24 -0.10 -30.39
CA GLU A 239 1.59 -1.09 -31.41
C GLU A 239 3.08 -1.36 -31.38
N ILE A 240 3.47 -2.62 -31.65
CA ILE A 240 4.86 -3.05 -31.50
C ILE A 240 5.81 -2.27 -32.41
N GLU A 241 5.39 -2.00 -33.65
CA GLU A 241 6.19 -1.26 -34.63
C GLU A 241 6.35 0.21 -34.24
N THR A 242 5.28 0.81 -33.72
CA THR A 242 5.32 2.18 -33.19
C THR A 242 6.30 2.29 -32.02
N GLN A 243 6.27 1.32 -31.09
CA GLN A 243 7.18 1.30 -29.95
C GLN A 243 8.63 1.04 -30.38
N ALA A 244 8.86 0.12 -31.34
CA ALA A 244 10.19 -0.14 -31.89
C ALA A 244 10.76 1.09 -32.62
N ALA A 245 9.94 1.81 -33.39
CA ALA A 245 10.35 3.04 -34.04
C ALA A 245 10.78 4.12 -33.02
N ALA A 246 10.04 4.27 -31.92
CA ALA A 246 10.41 5.20 -30.85
C ALA A 246 11.72 4.81 -30.17
N ILE A 247 11.91 3.51 -29.87
CA ILE A 247 13.16 2.98 -29.29
C ILE A 247 14.34 3.27 -30.22
N ARG A 248 14.24 2.95 -31.52
CA ARG A 248 15.31 3.21 -32.50
C ARG A 248 15.63 4.70 -32.61
N GLN A 249 14.62 5.57 -32.61
CA GLN A 249 14.83 7.01 -32.68
C GLN A 249 15.56 7.54 -31.44
N ILE A 250 15.21 7.04 -30.25
CA ILE A 250 15.88 7.40 -29.00
C ILE A 250 17.32 6.86 -28.99
N ALA A 251 17.54 5.61 -29.40
CA ALA A 251 18.87 5.02 -29.52
C ALA A 251 19.78 5.82 -30.47
N ALA A 252 19.24 6.25 -31.62
CA ALA A 252 19.99 7.06 -32.59
C ALA A 252 20.34 8.46 -32.05
N THR A 253 19.46 9.05 -31.22
CA THR A 253 19.67 10.39 -30.63
C THR A 253 20.58 10.32 -29.40
N MET A 254 20.61 9.19 -28.69
CA MET A 254 21.38 8.96 -27.48
C MET A 254 22.27 7.71 -27.65
N PRO A 255 23.31 7.76 -28.51
CA PRO A 255 24.11 6.59 -28.86
C PRO A 255 24.90 6.00 -27.69
N GLU A 256 25.17 6.79 -26.65
CA GLU A 256 25.80 6.32 -25.40
C GLU A 256 24.80 5.81 -24.36
N GLY A 257 23.49 6.00 -24.60
CA GLY A 257 22.43 5.55 -23.72
C GLY A 257 22.21 4.04 -23.80
N LYS A 258 21.96 3.41 -22.65
CA LYS A 258 21.57 1.99 -22.58
C LYS A 258 20.06 1.88 -22.49
N ILE A 259 19.47 1.15 -23.43
CA ILE A 259 18.02 0.90 -23.43
C ILE A 259 17.74 -0.42 -22.73
N ILE A 260 16.79 -0.39 -21.79
CA ILE A 260 16.31 -1.59 -21.08
C ILE A 260 14.82 -1.73 -21.32
N LEU A 261 14.39 -2.94 -21.71
CA LEU A 261 12.98 -3.28 -21.82
C LEU A 261 12.49 -3.85 -20.48
N LEU A 262 11.53 -3.16 -19.88
CA LEU A 262 10.90 -3.50 -18.61
C LEU A 262 9.50 -4.05 -18.89
N GLY A 263 9.03 -4.95 -18.03
CA GLY A 263 7.68 -5.52 -18.14
C GLY A 263 7.47 -6.66 -17.17
N GLY A 264 6.22 -7.11 -17.08
CA GLY A 264 5.85 -8.30 -16.31
C GLY A 264 6.19 -9.59 -17.08
N ARG A 265 5.87 -10.73 -16.47
CA ARG A 265 6.05 -12.04 -17.11
C ARG A 265 5.27 -12.13 -18.43
N GLU A 266 4.10 -11.50 -18.47
CA GLU A 266 3.23 -11.39 -19.64
C GLU A 266 3.84 -10.60 -20.81
N ASP A 267 4.89 -9.81 -20.58
CA ASP A 267 5.53 -8.99 -21.60
C ASP A 267 6.83 -9.62 -22.14
N THR A 268 7.18 -10.84 -21.71
CA THR A 268 8.41 -11.55 -22.10
C THR A 268 8.53 -11.71 -23.63
N GLU A 269 7.52 -12.28 -24.27
CA GLU A 269 7.51 -12.49 -25.73
C GLU A 269 7.55 -11.16 -26.49
N ARG A 270 6.87 -10.14 -25.96
CA ARG A 270 6.88 -8.80 -26.53
C ARG A 270 8.27 -8.16 -26.46
N ASN A 271 8.94 -8.29 -25.32
CA ASN A 271 10.30 -7.77 -25.13
C ASN A 271 11.29 -8.46 -26.06
N GLN A 272 11.18 -9.77 -26.23
CA GLN A 272 11.99 -10.51 -27.21
C GLN A 272 11.77 -9.96 -28.62
N ARG A 273 10.50 -9.79 -29.02
CA ARG A 273 10.20 -9.26 -30.34
C ARG A 273 10.67 -7.81 -30.56
N LEU A 274 10.57 -6.96 -29.54
CA LEU A 274 11.10 -5.59 -29.62
C LEU A 274 12.63 -5.58 -29.74
N ALA A 275 13.32 -6.47 -29.04
CA ALA A 275 14.77 -6.61 -29.12
C ALA A 275 15.25 -7.13 -30.50
N GLU A 276 14.43 -7.90 -31.22
CA GLU A 276 14.72 -8.28 -32.62
C GLU A 276 14.55 -7.12 -33.61
N LEU A 277 13.66 -6.17 -33.30
CA LEU A 277 13.29 -5.07 -34.19
C LEU A 277 14.16 -3.81 -34.00
N CYS A 278 14.92 -3.71 -32.91
CA CYS A 278 15.69 -2.52 -32.54
C CYS A 278 17.18 -2.84 -32.48
#